data_AF-A0A256ZGX2-F1
#
_entry.id   AF-A0A256ZGX2-F1
#
_cell.length_a   1.000
_cell.length_b   1.000
_cell.length_c   1.000
_cell.angle_alpha   90.00
_cell.angle_beta   90.00
_cell.angle_gamma   90.00
#
_symmetry.space_group_name_H-M   'P 1'
#
loop_
_entity.id
_entity.type
_entity.pdbx_description
1 polymer ?
#
loop_
_entity_poly.entity_id
_entity_poly.type
_entity_poly.pdbx_seq_one_letter_code
_entity_poly.pdbx_strand_id
1 'polypeptide(L)'
;MAERSPWWEKVDVSKLSGDARYKILRHIVEKYGRKKVLEEIGISRITLWRLLERKSPIKPEYVKPLLKLLSREEFEKLVTARERLKSLGILRDDGTIDYSLALEILAVAKDDEYLKNVILRFVVQEFREDLKKMLGISFA
;
A
#
# COMPACT_ATOMS: atom_id res chain seq x y z
N MET A 1 26.15 -8.12 6.62
CA MET A 1 25.09 -7.85 5.62
C MET A 1 23.82 -7.65 6.41
N ALA A 2 23.24 -6.45 6.43
CA ALA A 2 21.97 -6.25 7.14
C ALA A 2 20.90 -7.12 6.47
N GLU A 3 20.31 -8.06 7.21
CA GLU A 3 19.16 -8.81 6.73
C GLU A 3 18.09 -7.79 6.33
N ARG A 4 17.81 -7.71 5.02
CA ARG A 4 16.66 -6.94 4.54
C ARG A 4 15.43 -7.65 5.08
N SER A 5 14.90 -7.13 6.19
CA SER A 5 13.60 -7.51 6.75
C SER A 5 12.59 -7.65 5.61
N PRO A 6 11.85 -8.78 5.53
CA PRO A 6 10.86 -9.02 4.49
C PRO A 6 9.87 -7.86 4.38
N TRP A 7 9.46 -7.52 3.15
CA TRP A 7 8.60 -6.35 2.87
C TRP A 7 7.32 -6.32 3.71
N TRP A 8 6.74 -7.49 4.00
CA TRP A 8 5.48 -7.64 4.71
C TRP A 8 5.58 -7.33 6.21
N GLU A 9 6.78 -7.30 6.79
CA GLU A 9 6.97 -6.94 8.21
C GLU A 9 6.60 -5.48 8.45
N LYS A 10 6.94 -4.60 7.52
CA LYS A 10 6.68 -3.15 7.59
C LYS A 10 5.22 -2.75 7.35
N VAL A 11 4.39 -3.68 6.86
CA VAL A 11 2.99 -3.39 6.53
C VAL A 11 2.13 -3.46 7.79
N ASP A 12 1.58 -2.33 8.21
CA ASP A 12 0.51 -2.27 9.21
C ASP A 12 -0.83 -2.63 8.56
N VAL A 13 -1.22 -3.90 8.75
CA VAL A 13 -2.48 -4.46 8.24
C VAL A 13 -3.72 -3.85 8.89
N SER A 14 -3.59 -3.16 10.04
CA SER A 14 -4.71 -2.46 10.67
C SER A 14 -5.17 -1.25 9.86
N LYS A 15 -4.27 -0.69 9.03
CA LYS A 15 -4.55 0.45 8.14
C LYS A 15 -5.21 0.05 6.83
N LEU A 16 -5.36 -1.26 6.56
CA LEU A 16 -6.04 -1.76 5.37
C LEU A 16 -7.57 -1.77 5.57
N SER A 17 -8.31 -1.35 4.55
CA SER A 17 -9.77 -1.42 4.59
C SER A 17 -10.26 -2.88 4.74
N GLY A 18 -11.51 -3.04 5.16
CA GLY A 18 -12.14 -4.37 5.17
C GLY A 18 -12.12 -5.00 3.78
N ASP A 19 -12.39 -4.22 2.73
CA ASP A 19 -12.41 -4.72 1.35
C ASP A 19 -11.03 -5.18 0.87
N ALA A 20 -9.98 -4.42 1.16
CA ALA A 20 -8.59 -4.83 0.91
C ALA A 20 -8.27 -6.16 1.59
N ARG A 21 -8.65 -6.32 2.86
CA ARG A 21 -8.45 -7.57 3.61
C ARG A 21 -9.22 -8.74 2.99
N TYR A 22 -10.44 -8.51 2.48
CA TYR A 22 -11.20 -9.53 1.72
C TYR A 22 -10.55 -9.89 0.38
N LYS A 23 -10.03 -8.91 -0.36
CA LYS A 23 -9.29 -9.14 -1.60
C LYS A 23 -8.06 -10.01 -1.36
N ILE A 24 -7.28 -9.70 -0.33
CA ILE A 24 -6.11 -10.49 0.08
C ILE A 24 -6.50 -11.93 0.42
N LEU A 25 -7.50 -12.14 1.28
CA LEU A 25 -7.93 -13.49 1.66
C LEU A 25 -8.38 -14.29 0.44
N ARG A 26 -9.21 -13.71 -0.44
CA ARG A 26 -9.73 -14.40 -1.64
C ARG A 26 -8.61 -14.79 -2.59
N HIS A 27 -7.70 -13.86 -2.91
CA HIS A 27 -6.56 -14.13 -3.80
C HIS A 27 -5.72 -15.30 -3.30
N ILE A 28 -5.45 -15.37 -1.99
CA ILE A 28 -4.64 -16.43 -1.40
C ILE A 28 -5.40 -17.77 -1.37
N VAL A 29 -6.70 -17.75 -1.08
CA VAL A 29 -7.53 -18.96 -1.15
C VAL A 29 -7.60 -19.50 -2.57
N GLU A 30 -7.72 -18.64 -3.58
CA GLU A 30 -7.73 -19.01 -5.00
C GLU A 30 -6.38 -19.60 -5.43
N LYS A 31 -5.27 -19.00 -4.98
CA LYS A 31 -3.92 -19.42 -5.37
C LYS A 31 -3.40 -20.66 -4.64
N TYR A 32 -3.65 -20.78 -3.33
CA TYR A 32 -3.05 -21.82 -2.48
C TYR A 32 -4.07 -22.78 -1.86
N GLY A 33 -5.36 -22.52 -2.02
CA GLY A 33 -6.44 -23.33 -1.48
C GLY A 33 -6.73 -23.07 0.00
N ARG A 34 -7.92 -23.54 0.44
CA ARG A 34 -8.42 -23.34 1.80
C ARG A 34 -7.54 -24.00 2.87
N LYS A 35 -6.95 -25.17 2.59
CA LYS A 35 -6.13 -25.92 3.55
C LYS A 35 -4.93 -25.10 4.01
N LYS A 36 -4.17 -24.53 3.06
CA LYS A 36 -2.99 -23.71 3.36
C LYS A 36 -3.35 -22.46 4.17
N VAL A 37 -4.49 -21.84 3.86
CA VAL A 37 -4.97 -20.67 4.59
C VAL A 37 -5.33 -21.02 6.04
N LEU A 38 -6.01 -22.14 6.28
CA LEU A 38 -6.34 -22.60 7.64
C LEU A 38 -5.08 -22.87 8.47
N GLU A 39 -4.06 -23.49 7.88
CA GLU A 39 -2.77 -23.74 8.52
C GLU A 39 -2.06 -22.44 8.90
N GLU A 40 -2.05 -21.44 8.01
CA GLU A 40 -1.32 -20.20 8.21
C GLU A 40 -1.95 -19.27 9.27
N ILE A 41 -3.29 -19.23 9.35
CA ILE A 41 -4.01 -18.32 10.27
C ILE A 41 -4.57 -19.01 11.52
N GLY A 42 -4.58 -20.35 11.56
CA GLY A 42 -5.00 -21.12 12.73
C GLY A 42 -6.49 -21.01 13.08
N ILE A 43 -7.39 -20.91 12.08
CA ILE A 43 -8.85 -20.84 12.32
C ILE A 43 -9.59 -22.11 11.87
N SER A 44 -10.84 -22.26 12.32
CA SER A 44 -11.70 -23.37 11.90
C SER A 44 -12.20 -23.22 10.45
N ARG A 45 -12.58 -24.35 9.82
CA ARG A 45 -13.24 -24.37 8.50
C ARG A 45 -14.50 -23.50 8.46
N ILE A 46 -15.29 -23.52 9.54
CA ILE A 46 -16.53 -22.74 9.67
C ILE A 46 -16.20 -21.25 9.71
N THR A 47 -15.17 -20.86 10.47
CA THR A 47 -14.69 -19.47 10.53
C THR A 47 -14.25 -18.99 9.15
N LEU A 48 -13.42 -19.77 8.45
CA LEU A 48 -12.97 -19.42 7.10
C LEU A 48 -14.15 -19.25 6.13
N TRP A 49 -15.14 -20.14 6.17
CA TRP A 49 -16.35 -19.99 5.37
C TRP A 49 -17.09 -18.69 5.69
N ARG A 50 -17.28 -18.35 6.97
CA ARG A 50 -17.92 -17.08 7.37
C ARG A 50 -17.16 -15.86 6.85
N LEU A 51 -15.83 -15.90 6.84
CA LEU A 51 -15.01 -14.82 6.28
C LEU A 51 -15.19 -14.73 4.76
N LEU A 52 -15.12 -15.86 4.03
CA LEU A 52 -15.27 -15.86 2.57
C LEU A 52 -16.66 -15.39 2.12
N GLU A 53 -17.70 -15.76 2.86
CA GLU A 53 -19.09 -15.32 2.65
C GLU A 53 -19.38 -13.92 3.19
N ARG A 54 -18.36 -13.19 3.68
CA ARG A 54 -18.49 -11.86 4.31
C ARG A 54 -19.49 -11.79 5.47
N LYS A 55 -19.76 -12.93 6.13
CA LYS A 55 -20.61 -13.05 7.34
C LYS A 55 -19.90 -12.65 8.63
N SER A 56 -18.60 -12.35 8.55
CA SER A 56 -17.78 -11.86 9.66
C SER A 56 -16.62 -11.05 9.11
N PRO A 57 -16.27 -9.90 9.74
CA PRO A 57 -15.15 -9.09 9.28
C PRO A 57 -13.83 -9.83 9.42
N ILE A 58 -12.94 -9.68 8.43
CA ILE A 58 -11.57 -10.19 8.52
C ILE A 58 -10.77 -9.26 9.42
N LYS A 59 -10.34 -9.75 10.57
CA LYS A 59 -9.52 -8.96 11.50
C LYS A 59 -8.05 -8.87 11.01
N PRO A 60 -7.31 -7.80 11.35
CA PRO A 60 -5.94 -7.61 10.86
C PRO A 60 -5.00 -8.77 11.21
N GLU A 61 -5.16 -9.39 12.38
CA GLU A 61 -4.37 -10.54 12.84
C GLU A 61 -4.49 -11.77 11.92
N TYR A 62 -5.60 -11.90 11.17
CA TYR A 62 -5.75 -12.97 10.18
C TYR A 62 -5.00 -12.66 8.88
N VAL A 63 -4.73 -11.38 8.59
CA VAL A 63 -4.12 -10.95 7.32
C VAL A 63 -2.61 -10.92 7.43
N LYS A 64 -2.05 -10.55 8.59
CA LYS A 64 -0.60 -10.44 8.77
C LYS A 64 0.16 -11.73 8.41
N PRO A 65 -0.26 -12.95 8.84
CA PRO A 65 0.41 -14.19 8.46
C PRO A 65 0.29 -14.46 6.95
N LEU A 66 -0.86 -14.13 6.37
CA LEU A 66 -1.16 -14.36 4.95
C LEU A 66 -0.28 -13.54 4.00
N LEU A 67 0.22 -12.37 4.43
CA LEU A 67 1.13 -11.56 3.59
C LEU A 67 2.41 -12.31 3.21
N LYS A 68 2.85 -13.30 3.99
CA LYS A 68 4.01 -14.15 3.69
C LYS A 68 3.84 -14.99 2.42
N LEU A 69 2.60 -15.21 2.00
CA LEU A 69 2.25 -16.00 0.81
C LEU A 69 2.12 -15.13 -0.46
N LEU A 70 2.26 -13.81 -0.33
CA LEU A 70 2.17 -12.86 -1.43
C LEU A 70 3.55 -12.37 -1.85
N SER A 71 3.71 -12.15 -3.16
CA SER A 71 4.73 -11.23 -3.62
C SER A 71 4.34 -9.79 -3.28
N ARG A 72 5.33 -8.90 -3.22
CA ARG A 72 5.09 -7.46 -3.05
C ARG A 72 4.20 -6.91 -4.16
N GLU A 73 4.39 -7.36 -5.39
CA GLU A 73 3.61 -6.93 -6.55
C GLU A 73 2.14 -7.38 -6.46
N GLU A 74 1.89 -8.60 -5.99
CA GLU A 74 0.52 -9.09 -5.76
C GLU A 74 -0.18 -8.24 -4.70
N PHE A 75 0.48 -7.97 -3.58
CA PHE A 75 -0.05 -7.06 -2.57
C PHE A 75 -0.35 -5.69 -3.18
N GLU A 76 0.58 -5.13 -3.93
CA GLU A 76 0.46 -3.82 -4.55
C GLU A 76 -0.71 -3.70 -5.55
N LYS A 77 -1.14 -4.80 -6.17
CA LYS A 77 -2.34 -4.88 -7.03
C LYS A 77 -3.64 -5.04 -6.25
N LEU A 78 -3.59 -5.62 -5.06
CA LEU A 78 -4.77 -5.91 -4.23
C LEU A 78 -5.21 -4.72 -3.37
N VAL A 79 -4.29 -3.81 -3.07
CA VAL A 79 -4.54 -2.63 -2.22
C VAL A 79 -4.36 -1.33 -2.97
N THR A 80 -5.13 -0.31 -2.61
CA THR A 80 -5.03 1.01 -3.26
C THR A 80 -3.72 1.71 -2.90
N ALA A 81 -3.27 2.65 -3.74
CA ALA A 81 -2.10 3.46 -3.45
C ALA A 81 -2.19 4.17 -2.09
N ARG A 82 -3.37 4.72 -1.75
CA ARG A 82 -3.61 5.39 -0.47
C ARG A 82 -3.46 4.44 0.72
N GLU A 83 -4.04 3.23 0.63
CA GLU A 83 -3.91 2.21 1.69
C GLU A 83 -2.47 1.73 1.84
N ARG A 84 -1.72 1.58 0.74
CA ARG A 84 -0.29 1.26 0.79
C ARG A 84 0.47 2.32 1.58
N LEU A 85 0.30 3.59 1.21
CA LEU A 85 0.96 4.70 1.91
C LEU A 85 0.58 4.74 3.40
N LYS A 86 -0.68 4.49 3.74
CA LYS A 86 -1.10 4.39 5.15
C LYS A 86 -0.46 3.23 5.89
N SER A 87 -0.49 2.03 5.30
CA SER A 87 0.08 0.82 5.90
C SER A 87 1.60 0.87 6.06
N LEU A 88 2.28 1.76 5.33
CA LEU A 88 3.71 2.03 5.47
C LEU A 88 4.02 3.22 6.40
N GLY A 89 3.00 3.87 6.97
CA GLY A 89 3.14 5.04 7.84
C GLY A 89 3.43 6.36 7.12
N ILE A 90 3.44 6.37 5.79
CA ILE A 90 3.72 7.56 4.97
C ILE A 90 2.54 8.53 5.00
N LEU A 91 1.32 8.00 4.99
CA LEU A 91 0.08 8.75 5.15
C LEU A 91 -0.54 8.42 6.50
N ARG A 92 -0.83 9.42 7.32
CA ARG A 92 -1.45 9.25 8.62
C ARG A 92 -2.97 9.18 8.52
N ASP A 93 -3.64 8.81 9.61
CA ASP A 93 -5.08 8.63 9.62
C ASP A 93 -5.87 9.93 9.44
N ASP A 94 -5.33 11.02 9.99
CA ASP A 94 -5.82 12.39 9.84
C ASP A 94 -5.57 12.99 8.44
N GLY A 95 -4.93 12.24 7.55
CA GLY A 95 -4.60 12.67 6.20
C GLY A 95 -3.30 13.46 6.09
N THR A 96 -2.59 13.69 7.20
CA THR A 96 -1.26 14.30 7.17
C THR A 96 -0.22 13.34 6.57
N ILE A 97 0.80 13.91 5.92
CA ILE A 97 1.88 13.16 5.28
C ILE A 97 3.12 13.28 6.14
N ASP A 98 3.95 12.24 6.18
CA ASP A 98 5.32 12.37 6.68
C ASP A 98 6.13 13.28 5.74
N TYR A 99 6.13 14.58 6.05
CA TYR A 99 6.83 15.58 5.25
C TYR A 99 8.35 15.41 5.28
N SER A 100 8.92 14.83 6.33
CA SER A 100 10.35 14.53 6.38
C SER A 100 10.68 13.52 5.27
N LEU A 101 9.93 12.42 5.22
CA LEU A 101 10.10 11.42 4.18
C LEU A 101 9.81 11.96 2.78
N ALA A 102 8.80 12.82 2.62
CA ALA A 102 8.52 13.45 1.34
C ALA A 102 9.69 14.32 0.84
N LEU A 103 10.29 15.12 1.73
CA LEU A 103 11.46 15.94 1.42
C LEU A 103 12.69 15.08 1.12
N GLU A 104 12.89 13.97 1.84
CA GLU A 104 13.95 13.00 1.54
C GLU A 104 13.80 12.39 0.14
N ILE A 105 12.59 12.01 -0.26
CA ILE A 105 12.31 11.51 -1.62
C ILE A 105 12.63 12.57 -2.68
N LEU A 106 12.26 13.84 -2.44
CA LEU A 106 12.58 14.95 -3.34
C LEU A 106 14.10 15.20 -3.39
N ALA A 107 14.82 15.05 -2.28
CA ALA A 107 16.27 15.16 -2.25
C ALA A 107 16.94 14.05 -3.09
N VAL A 108 16.47 12.81 -2.98
CA VAL A 108 16.94 11.69 -3.82
C VAL A 108 16.69 11.98 -5.30
N ALA A 109 15.56 12.59 -5.65
CA ALA A 109 15.25 12.94 -7.03
C ALA A 109 16.24 13.92 -7.67
N LYS A 110 17.04 14.66 -6.89
CA LYS A 110 18.07 15.56 -7.45
C LYS A 110 19.16 14.78 -8.18
N ASP A 111 19.47 13.59 -7.68
CA ASP A 111 20.54 12.73 -8.18
C ASP A 111 19.99 11.55 -9.03
N ASP A 112 18.67 11.35 -9.06
CA ASP A 112 17.99 10.34 -9.88
C ASP A 112 17.29 10.99 -11.09
N GLU A 113 17.91 10.88 -12.27
CA GLU A 113 17.42 11.49 -13.52
C GLU A 113 16.00 11.03 -13.89
N TYR A 114 15.66 9.77 -13.60
CA TYR A 114 14.34 9.25 -13.93
C TYR A 114 13.27 9.88 -13.02
N LEU A 115 13.48 9.86 -11.71
CA LEU A 115 12.56 10.43 -10.73
C LEU A 115 12.41 11.94 -10.91
N LYS A 116 13.51 12.65 -11.18
CA LYS A 116 13.50 14.07 -11.56
C LYS A 116 12.56 14.33 -12.72
N ASN A 117 12.71 13.56 -13.80
CA ASN A 117 11.89 13.73 -15.01
C ASN A 117 10.41 13.34 -14.78
N VAL A 118 10.12 12.37 -13.91
CA VAL A 118 8.74 12.05 -13.50
C VAL A 118 8.12 13.23 -12.73
N ILE A 119 8.84 13.79 -11.76
CA ILE A 119 8.36 14.94 -10.97
C ILE A 119 8.11 16.14 -11.87
N LEU A 120 9.05 16.50 -12.75
CA LEU A 120 8.89 17.65 -13.64
C LEU A 120 7.67 17.51 -14.57
N ARG A 121 7.48 16.32 -15.16
CA ARG A 121 6.30 16.05 -15.99
C ARG A 121 5.00 16.17 -15.18
N PHE A 122 4.97 15.59 -13.99
CA PHE A 122 3.81 15.69 -13.11
C PHE A 122 3.48 17.15 -12.78
N VAL A 123 4.48 17.95 -12.41
CA VAL A 123 4.27 19.38 -12.07
C VAL A 123 3.77 20.17 -13.27
N VAL A 124 4.33 19.96 -14.46
CA VAL A 124 3.89 20.66 -15.67
C VAL A 124 2.49 20.23 -16.11
N GLN A 125 2.14 18.95 -15.94
CA GLN A 125 0.82 18.43 -16.33
C GLN A 125 -0.28 18.88 -15.39
N GLU A 126 -0.04 18.82 -14.08
CA GLU A 126 -1.06 19.05 -13.06
C GLU A 126 -1.10 20.50 -12.55
N PHE A 127 0.04 21.21 -12.52
CA PHE A 127 0.18 22.52 -11.89
C PHE A 127 0.69 23.62 -12.84
N ARG A 128 0.43 23.49 -14.15
CA ARG A 128 0.92 24.44 -15.16
C ARG A 128 0.61 25.90 -14.83
N GLU A 129 -0.63 26.18 -14.43
CA GLU A 129 -1.09 27.55 -14.17
C GLU A 129 -0.49 28.10 -12.87
N ASP A 130 -0.35 27.27 -11.85
CA ASP A 130 0.33 27.67 -10.61
C ASP A 130 1.82 27.93 -10.87
N LEU A 131 2.46 27.10 -11.68
CA LEU A 131 3.84 27.31 -12.11
C LEU A 131 4.01 28.63 -12.87
N LYS A 132 3.11 28.95 -13.82
CA LYS A 132 3.14 30.23 -14.55
C LYS A 132 3.01 31.42 -13.59
N LYS A 133 2.07 31.37 -12.65
CA LYS A 133 1.89 32.42 -11.63
C LYS A 133 3.13 32.60 -10.79
N MET A 134 3.72 31.51 -10.30
CA MET A 134 4.96 31.54 -9.51
C MET A 134 6.14 32.13 -10.28
N LEU A 135 6.22 31.87 -11.59
CA LEU A 135 7.27 32.40 -12.46
C LEU A 135 6.99 33.82 -12.96
N GLY A 136 5.87 34.43 -12.57
CA GLY A 136 5.47 35.77 -13.04
C GLY A 136 5.11 35.81 -14.53
N ILE A 137 4.82 34.66 -15.15
CA ILE A 137 4.44 34.56 -16.55
C ILE A 137 2.92 34.76 -16.63
N SER A 138 2.49 36.02 -16.57
CA SER A 138 1.12 36.41 -16.93
C SER A 138 1.04 36.59 -18.44
N PHE A 139 0.12 35.88 -19.11
CA PHE A 139 -0.27 36.29 -20.45
C PHE A 139 -0.96 37.65 -20.34
N ALA A 140 -0.36 38.66 -20.97
CA ALA A 140 -1.10 39.82 -21.46
C ALA A 140 -1.92 39.40 -22.69
#